data_AF-A0A835VFD4-F1
#
_entry.id   AF-A0A835VFD4-F1
#
_cell.length_a   1.000
_cell.length_b   1.000
_cell.length_c   1.000
_cell.angle_alpha   90.00
_cell.angle_beta   90.00
_cell.angle_gamma   90.00
#
_symmetry.space_group_name_H-M   'P 1'
#
loop_
_entity.id
_entity.type
_entity.pdbx_description
1 polymer ?
#
loop_
_entity_poly.entity_id
_entity_poly.type
_entity_poly.pdbx_seq_one_letter_code
_entity_poly.pdbx_strand_id
1 'polypeptide(L)'
;MHSTHLLLEEPIRMASILEPSKASFFPAMTKIVGTLGPKSRSVEVISACLKAGMSVARFDFSWGDMGFHQETLENLKAAIKSTKKLCAVMLDTVGPELQVVNKSGAAISLEADAIVVLTPDQDREASSELLPINFTGLATAVKPGDTIFIGQYLFTGSETTSVWLEVTELRGDDVVCAIKNSATLAGSLFTLHISQVHIDLPTLSEADKEVISKWGVKNNIDFLSLSYTRHAEDVRHAREFLSKLGDLHQTQIFAKIENIEGLTHFDEILQEADGIILSRGNLGIDLPPEKVFLFQKAAVYKCNMCGKPAVVTRVVDSMTDNLRPTRAEATDVANAVLDGSDAILLGAETLRGLYPVETISTVGKICAEAEKVFNQDLYFKKTVKYVGEPMTHLESIASSAVRAAIKVKASVIICFTSSGRAA
;
A
#
# COMPACT_ATOMS: atom_id res chain seq x y z
N MET A 1 15.57 12.74 26.05
CA MET A 1 15.97 11.67 25.13
C MET A 1 16.13 10.36 25.90
N HIS A 2 15.09 9.54 26.02
CA HIS A 2 15.23 8.12 26.42
C HIS A 2 14.31 7.31 25.51
N SER A 3 14.79 7.08 24.29
CA SER A 3 14.14 6.30 23.25
C SER A 3 14.92 5.01 23.05
N THR A 4 14.60 3.99 23.83
CA THR A 4 14.93 2.61 23.46
C THR A 4 13.61 1.88 23.28
N HIS A 5 13.06 1.99 22.06
CA HIS A 5 11.94 1.15 21.62
C HIS A 5 12.37 -0.32 21.44
N LEU A 6 13.66 -0.56 21.30
CA LEU A 6 14.25 -1.89 21.24
C LEU A 6 14.54 -2.41 22.64
N LEU A 7 13.92 -3.54 22.94
CA LEU A 7 14.33 -4.41 24.03
C LEU A 7 15.02 -5.64 23.47
N LEU A 8 16.33 -5.66 23.64
CA LEU A 8 16.99 -6.91 24.01
C LEU A 8 17.04 -6.88 25.55
N GLU A 9 15.87 -6.94 26.21
CA GLU A 9 15.79 -6.86 27.69
C GLU A 9 16.46 -8.07 28.35
N GLU A 10 16.46 -9.21 27.65
CA GLU A 10 17.31 -10.36 27.95
C GLU A 10 18.40 -10.51 26.87
N PRO A 11 19.63 -10.89 27.24
CA PRO A 11 20.68 -11.16 26.26
C PRO A 11 20.24 -12.34 25.39
N ILE A 12 19.76 -12.04 24.17
CA ILE A 12 19.60 -13.07 23.14
C ILE A 12 20.97 -13.70 22.96
N ARG A 13 21.07 -15.00 23.28
CA ARG A 13 22.30 -15.73 23.00
C ARG A 13 22.49 -15.70 21.49
N MET A 14 23.63 -15.22 21.01
CA MET A 14 23.87 -15.14 19.55
C MET A 14 23.63 -16.49 18.85
N ALA A 15 23.89 -17.61 19.54
CA ALA A 15 23.61 -18.95 19.05
C ALA A 15 22.10 -19.25 18.85
N SER A 16 21.18 -18.64 19.61
CA SER A 16 19.74 -18.87 19.43
C SER A 16 19.19 -18.22 18.16
N ILE A 17 19.91 -17.27 17.55
CA ILE A 17 19.56 -16.70 16.23
C ILE A 17 19.72 -17.75 15.13
N LEU A 18 20.55 -18.79 15.36
CA LEU A 18 20.73 -19.91 14.43
C LEU A 18 19.59 -20.93 14.50
N GLU A 19 18.74 -20.88 15.54
CA GLU A 19 17.60 -21.78 15.64
C GLU A 19 16.55 -21.40 14.57
N PRO A 20 16.04 -22.37 13.80
CA PRO A 20 14.93 -22.10 12.90
C PRO A 20 13.73 -21.54 13.65
N SER A 21 13.03 -20.58 13.05
CA SER A 21 11.76 -20.07 13.57
C SER A 21 10.79 -21.23 13.81
N LYS A 22 10.45 -21.47 15.07
CA LYS A 22 9.51 -22.52 15.46
C LYS A 22 8.11 -22.12 15.02
N ALA A 23 7.35 -23.09 14.50
CA ALA A 23 5.93 -22.88 14.21
C ALA A 23 5.22 -22.55 15.54
N SER A 24 4.69 -21.33 15.62
CA SER A 24 3.88 -20.87 16.73
C SER A 24 2.44 -21.34 16.55
N PHE A 25 1.72 -21.62 17.65
CA PHE A 25 0.29 -21.91 17.59
C PHE A 25 -0.50 -20.70 17.04
N PHE A 26 -0.05 -19.48 17.37
CA PHE A 26 -0.60 -18.25 16.84
C PHE A 26 0.26 -17.74 15.68
N PRO A 27 -0.33 -17.33 14.54
CA PRO A 27 0.41 -16.63 13.50
C PRO A 27 0.94 -15.29 14.02
N ALA A 28 1.81 -14.64 13.25
CA ALA A 28 2.20 -13.25 13.50
C ALA A 28 0.97 -12.36 13.71
N MET A 29 1.08 -11.40 14.64
CA MET A 29 0.00 -10.46 14.92
C MET A 29 -0.19 -9.48 13.76
N THR A 30 0.92 -9.02 13.18
CA THR A 30 0.97 -8.19 11.97
C THR A 30 0.27 -8.90 10.82
N LYS A 31 -0.69 -8.23 10.18
CA LYS A 31 -1.46 -8.80 9.06
C LYS A 31 -0.70 -8.71 7.75
N ILE A 32 -1.05 -9.58 6.82
CA ILE A 32 -0.53 -9.55 5.45
C ILE A 32 -1.70 -9.36 4.49
N VAL A 33 -1.64 -8.28 3.73
CA VAL A 33 -2.51 -8.00 2.59
C VAL A 33 -1.82 -8.54 1.35
N GLY A 34 -2.42 -9.50 0.65
CA GLY A 34 -1.90 -10.04 -0.60
C GLY A 34 -2.76 -9.57 -1.77
N THR A 35 -2.13 -8.97 -2.79
CA THR A 35 -2.81 -8.64 -4.05
C THR A 35 -2.95 -9.90 -4.91
N LEU A 36 -4.19 -10.25 -5.27
CA LEU A 36 -4.48 -11.44 -6.08
C LEU A 36 -4.43 -11.09 -7.57
N GLY A 37 -3.77 -11.94 -8.37
CA GLY A 37 -3.55 -11.70 -9.79
C GLY A 37 -3.24 -12.97 -10.58
N PRO A 38 -2.70 -12.82 -11.80
CA PRO A 38 -2.49 -13.95 -12.73
C PRO A 38 -1.72 -15.14 -12.14
N LYS A 39 -0.77 -14.89 -11.24
CA LYS A 39 0.07 -15.93 -10.62
C LYS A 39 -0.48 -16.44 -9.28
N SER A 40 -1.54 -15.83 -8.75
CA SER A 40 -2.07 -16.12 -7.41
C SER A 40 -3.57 -16.34 -7.34
N ARG A 41 -4.28 -16.43 -8.48
CA ARG A 41 -5.76 -16.53 -8.52
C ARG A 41 -6.35 -17.94 -8.49
N SER A 42 -5.55 -19.00 -8.58
CA SER A 42 -6.08 -20.37 -8.53
C SER A 42 -6.51 -20.75 -7.11
N VAL A 43 -7.50 -21.62 -6.95
CA VAL A 43 -7.99 -22.05 -5.63
C VAL A 43 -6.85 -22.68 -4.80
N GLU A 44 -5.96 -23.44 -5.44
CA GLU A 44 -4.82 -24.10 -4.82
C GLU A 44 -3.82 -23.07 -4.27
N VAL A 45 -3.45 -22.08 -5.10
CA VAL A 45 -2.49 -21.05 -4.70
C VAL A 45 -3.09 -20.15 -3.62
N ILE A 46 -4.34 -19.70 -3.76
CA ILE A 46 -5.02 -18.91 -2.72
C ILE A 46 -5.09 -19.71 -1.41
N SER A 47 -5.45 -20.99 -1.47
CA SER A 47 -5.49 -21.86 -0.28
C SER A 47 -4.12 -21.96 0.40
N ALA A 48 -3.04 -21.98 -0.37
CA ALA A 48 -1.67 -21.96 0.15
C ALA A 48 -1.32 -20.60 0.76
N CYS A 49 -1.67 -19.48 0.11
CA CYS A 49 -1.49 -18.12 0.64
C CYS A 49 -2.23 -17.91 1.98
N LEU A 50 -3.47 -18.38 2.10
CA LEU A 50 -4.26 -18.33 3.34
C LEU A 50 -3.60 -19.13 4.47
N LYS A 51 -3.05 -20.31 4.16
CA LYS A 51 -2.30 -21.13 5.13
C LYS A 51 -0.97 -20.48 5.51
N ALA A 52 -0.34 -19.76 4.59
CA ALA A 52 0.92 -19.06 4.81
C ALA A 52 0.78 -17.80 5.67
N GLY A 53 -0.42 -17.23 5.78
CA GLY A 53 -0.72 -16.10 6.68
C GLY A 53 -1.46 -14.91 6.05
N MET A 54 -1.86 -15.01 4.78
CA MET A 54 -2.66 -13.95 4.13
C MET A 54 -3.97 -13.73 4.88
N SER A 55 -4.26 -12.46 5.21
CA SER A 55 -5.42 -12.06 6.00
C SER A 55 -6.41 -11.17 5.23
N VAL A 56 -5.92 -10.49 4.19
CA VAL A 56 -6.74 -9.65 3.31
C VAL A 56 -6.33 -9.93 1.86
N ALA A 57 -7.31 -10.11 0.98
CA ALA A 57 -7.12 -10.21 -0.46
C ALA A 57 -7.43 -8.85 -1.09
N ARG A 58 -6.41 -8.23 -1.68
CA ARG A 58 -6.53 -6.98 -2.44
C ARG A 58 -6.82 -7.29 -3.90
N PHE A 59 -7.82 -6.61 -4.45
CA PHE A 59 -8.23 -6.64 -5.86
C PHE A 59 -7.88 -5.29 -6.48
N ASP A 60 -6.86 -5.29 -7.31
CA ASP A 60 -6.31 -4.08 -7.93
C ASP A 60 -7.01 -3.79 -9.26
N PHE A 61 -7.89 -2.79 -9.30
CA PHE A 61 -8.65 -2.46 -10.51
C PHE A 61 -7.89 -1.62 -11.53
N SER A 62 -6.61 -1.28 -11.26
CA SER A 62 -5.71 -0.76 -12.32
C SER A 62 -5.39 -1.82 -13.37
N TRP A 63 -5.64 -3.10 -13.04
CA TRP A 63 -5.35 -4.23 -13.90
C TRP A 63 -6.49 -5.26 -13.91
N GLY A 64 -6.89 -5.69 -15.10
CA GLY A 64 -7.94 -6.70 -15.28
C GLY A 64 -9.36 -6.13 -15.14
N ASP A 65 -10.31 -6.77 -15.82
CA ASP A 65 -11.71 -6.34 -15.81
C ASP A 65 -12.51 -6.92 -14.64
N MET A 66 -13.77 -6.48 -14.48
CA MET A 66 -14.68 -6.98 -13.44
C MET A 66 -14.90 -8.51 -13.53
N GLY A 67 -14.81 -9.10 -14.72
CA GLY A 67 -14.97 -10.55 -14.92
C GLY A 67 -13.80 -11.32 -14.33
N PHE A 68 -12.58 -10.87 -14.61
CA PHE A 68 -11.34 -11.39 -14.02
C PHE A 68 -11.37 -11.33 -12.49
N HIS A 69 -11.78 -10.19 -11.92
CA HIS A 69 -11.85 -9.99 -10.47
C HIS A 69 -12.97 -10.83 -9.84
N GLN A 70 -14.11 -11.00 -10.52
CA GLN A 70 -15.18 -11.87 -10.04
C GLN A 70 -14.77 -13.35 -10.00
N GLU A 71 -14.11 -13.87 -11.04
CA GLU A 71 -13.58 -15.24 -11.05
C GLU A 71 -12.61 -15.45 -9.86
N THR A 72 -11.70 -14.49 -9.67
CA THR A 72 -10.73 -14.53 -8.58
C THR A 72 -11.39 -14.52 -7.20
N LEU A 73 -12.46 -13.75 -7.01
CA LEU A 73 -13.22 -13.73 -5.76
C LEU A 73 -13.97 -15.04 -5.50
N GLU A 74 -14.55 -15.67 -6.52
CA GLU A 74 -15.19 -16.98 -6.34
C GLU A 74 -14.16 -18.06 -5.96
N ASN A 75 -12.95 -18.00 -6.54
CA ASN A 75 -11.85 -18.87 -6.14
C ASN A 75 -11.41 -18.60 -4.69
N LEU A 76 -11.38 -17.33 -4.26
CA LEU A 76 -11.11 -16.95 -2.87
C LEU A 76 -12.17 -17.53 -1.92
N LYS A 77 -13.46 -17.42 -2.24
CA LYS A 77 -14.55 -18.01 -1.43
C LYS A 77 -14.39 -19.53 -1.29
N ALA A 78 -14.03 -20.21 -2.38
CA ALA A 78 -13.77 -21.65 -2.36
C ALA A 78 -12.55 -22.01 -1.46
N ALA A 79 -11.47 -21.23 -1.55
CA ALA A 79 -10.28 -21.39 -0.72
C ALA A 79 -10.54 -21.10 0.77
N ILE A 80 -11.32 -20.06 1.10
CA ILE A 80 -11.76 -19.76 2.47
C ILE A 80 -12.53 -20.95 3.04
N LYS A 81 -13.47 -21.51 2.27
CA LYS A 81 -14.27 -22.68 2.69
C LYS A 81 -13.40 -23.92 2.92
N SER A 82 -12.43 -24.18 2.06
CA SER A 82 -11.56 -25.35 2.16
C SER A 82 -10.56 -25.26 3.33
N THR A 83 -10.02 -24.07 3.57
CA THR A 83 -8.99 -23.81 4.60
C THR A 83 -9.57 -23.46 5.96
N LYS A 84 -10.83 -23.03 6.01
CA LYS A 84 -11.48 -22.44 7.20
C LYS A 84 -10.73 -21.23 7.76
N LYS A 85 -10.01 -20.51 6.90
CA LYS A 85 -9.32 -19.26 7.22
C LYS A 85 -10.13 -18.10 6.67
N LEU A 86 -10.50 -17.16 7.53
CA LEU A 86 -11.16 -15.93 7.10
C LEU A 86 -10.17 -15.04 6.34
N CYS A 87 -10.66 -14.35 5.33
CA CYS A 87 -9.89 -13.39 4.54
C CYS A 87 -10.83 -12.27 4.11
N ALA A 88 -10.46 -11.03 4.43
CA ALA A 88 -11.23 -9.86 4.04
C ALA A 88 -10.96 -9.50 2.56
N VAL A 89 -11.91 -8.81 1.94
CA VAL A 89 -11.87 -8.36 0.55
C VAL A 89 -11.62 -6.86 0.51
N MET A 90 -10.51 -6.45 -0.09
CA MET A 90 -10.13 -5.06 -0.31
C MET A 90 -10.22 -4.71 -1.78
N LEU A 91 -11.04 -3.72 -2.13
CA LEU A 91 -11.10 -3.13 -3.46
C LEU A 91 -10.13 -1.94 -3.51
N ASP A 92 -9.16 -1.97 -4.42
CA ASP A 92 -8.25 -0.85 -4.66
C ASP A 92 -8.69 -0.04 -5.88
N THR A 93 -8.95 1.25 -5.69
CA THR A 93 -9.38 2.15 -6.76
C THR A 93 -8.20 2.52 -7.64
N VAL A 94 -8.45 2.82 -8.91
CA VAL A 94 -7.42 3.37 -9.80
C VAL A 94 -7.09 4.80 -9.38
N GLY A 95 -8.14 5.61 -9.16
CA GLY A 95 -7.99 7.02 -8.85
C GLY A 95 -7.46 7.83 -10.04
N PRO A 96 -6.96 9.05 -9.79
CA PRO A 96 -6.48 9.98 -10.82
C PRO A 96 -5.09 9.60 -11.38
N GLU A 97 -4.90 8.35 -11.79
CA GLU A 97 -3.61 7.88 -12.31
C GLU A 97 -3.33 8.44 -13.72
N LEU A 98 -2.18 9.11 -13.86
CA LEU A 98 -1.68 9.54 -15.16
C LEU A 98 -0.85 8.43 -15.77
N GLN A 99 -1.00 8.23 -17.08
CA GLN A 99 -0.32 7.15 -17.79
C GLN A 99 0.16 7.61 -19.16
N VAL A 100 1.31 7.08 -19.56
CA VAL A 100 1.76 7.04 -20.95
C VAL A 100 1.13 5.84 -21.64
N VAL A 101 0.55 6.07 -22.82
CA VAL A 101 -0.15 5.07 -23.62
C VAL A 101 0.73 4.65 -24.81
N ASN A 102 1.21 3.41 -24.79
CA ASN A 102 1.96 2.79 -25.87
C ASN A 102 1.15 1.67 -26.53
N LYS A 103 0.31 2.01 -27.51
CA LYS A 103 -0.55 1.06 -28.22
C LYS A 103 0.22 -0.08 -28.91
N SER A 104 1.47 0.17 -29.31
CA SER A 104 2.31 -0.83 -29.99
C SER A 104 2.82 -1.92 -29.04
N GLY A 105 2.95 -1.61 -27.74
CA GLY A 105 3.63 -2.44 -26.75
C GLY A 105 5.13 -2.64 -27.00
N ALA A 106 5.69 -2.06 -28.06
CA ALA A 106 7.10 -2.15 -28.41
C ALA A 106 7.96 -1.41 -27.38
N ALA A 107 9.19 -1.88 -27.19
CA ALA A 107 10.14 -1.21 -26.29
C ALA A 107 10.57 0.14 -26.86
N ILE A 108 10.51 1.18 -26.03
CA ILE A 108 10.92 2.55 -26.37
C ILE A 108 12.21 2.86 -25.63
N SER A 109 13.30 3.07 -26.37
CA SER A 109 14.59 3.49 -25.79
C SER A 109 14.66 5.01 -25.72
N LEU A 110 14.89 5.52 -24.52
CA LEU A 110 15.08 6.93 -24.19
C LEU A 110 16.54 7.13 -23.79
N GLU A 111 17.21 8.09 -24.42
CA GLU A 111 18.62 8.40 -24.15
C GLU A 111 18.73 9.65 -23.30
N ALA A 112 19.63 9.64 -22.32
CA ALA A 112 19.94 10.82 -21.50
C ALA A 112 20.31 12.03 -22.38
N ASP A 113 19.93 13.21 -21.91
CA ASP A 113 20.13 14.52 -22.56
C ASP A 113 19.35 14.73 -23.88
N ALA A 114 18.66 13.72 -24.40
CA ALA A 114 17.75 13.88 -25.54
C ALA A 114 16.42 14.53 -25.11
N ILE A 115 15.61 14.91 -26.09
CA ILE A 115 14.30 15.55 -25.90
C ILE A 115 13.18 14.58 -26.22
N VAL A 116 12.14 14.59 -25.40
CA VAL A 116 10.89 13.87 -25.63
C VAL A 116 9.69 14.79 -25.41
N VAL A 117 8.64 14.60 -26.19
CA VAL A 117 7.39 15.36 -26.09
C VAL A 117 6.30 14.50 -25.47
N LEU A 118 5.68 14.98 -24.38
CA LEU A 118 4.47 14.40 -23.83
C LEU A 118 3.27 15.08 -24.49
N THR A 119 2.37 14.30 -25.09
CA THR A 119 1.22 14.83 -25.83
C THR A 119 -0.09 14.18 -25.39
N PRO A 120 -1.18 14.93 -25.24
CA PRO A 120 -2.48 14.32 -24.93
C PRO A 120 -3.14 13.64 -26.14
N ASP A 121 -2.58 13.79 -27.33
CA ASP A 121 -3.05 13.13 -28.54
C ASP A 121 -2.69 11.64 -28.54
N GLN A 122 -3.62 10.80 -28.07
CA GLN A 122 -3.47 9.35 -28.01
C GLN A 122 -3.52 8.66 -29.38
N ASP A 123 -3.83 9.34 -30.48
CA ASP A 123 -3.80 8.75 -31.81
C ASP A 123 -2.39 8.67 -32.39
N ARG A 124 -1.43 9.37 -31.78
CA ARG A 124 -0.01 9.29 -32.14
C ARG A 124 0.64 8.03 -31.57
N GLU A 125 1.61 7.50 -32.28
CA GLU A 125 2.38 6.35 -31.82
C GLU A 125 3.48 6.79 -30.84
N ALA A 126 3.64 6.03 -29.77
CA ALA A 126 4.70 6.24 -28.79
C ALA A 126 6.07 5.87 -29.38
N SER A 127 7.05 6.74 -29.21
CA SER A 127 8.41 6.61 -29.72
C SER A 127 9.43 7.25 -28.77
N SER A 128 10.71 7.21 -29.13
CA SER A 128 11.79 7.86 -28.37
C SER A 128 11.68 9.40 -28.34
N GLU A 129 10.90 9.98 -29.25
CA GLU A 129 10.74 11.43 -29.42
C GLU A 129 9.39 11.93 -28.88
N LEU A 130 8.40 11.04 -28.73
CA LEU A 130 7.05 11.40 -28.35
C LEU A 130 6.33 10.31 -27.56
N LEU A 131 5.68 10.69 -26.47
CA LEU A 131 4.91 9.80 -25.60
C LEU A 131 3.47 10.34 -25.44
N PRO A 132 2.45 9.63 -25.96
CA PRO A 132 1.05 9.95 -25.74
C PRO A 132 0.65 9.71 -24.28
N ILE A 133 -0.16 10.59 -23.69
CA ILE A 133 -0.62 10.49 -22.31
C ILE A 133 -2.15 10.46 -22.21
N ASN A 134 -2.68 9.91 -21.12
CA ASN A 134 -4.11 9.81 -20.86
C ASN A 134 -4.76 11.09 -20.29
N PHE A 135 -4.05 12.22 -20.28
CA PHE A 135 -4.48 13.46 -19.62
C PHE A 135 -4.20 14.71 -20.46
N THR A 136 -5.25 15.46 -20.78
CA THR A 136 -5.21 16.70 -21.56
C THR A 136 -4.69 17.90 -20.78
N GLY A 137 -4.84 17.93 -19.45
CA GLY A 137 -4.49 19.08 -18.63
C GLY A 137 -3.01 19.20 -18.24
N LEU A 138 -2.11 18.37 -18.78
CA LEU A 138 -0.73 18.31 -18.31
C LEU A 138 0.00 19.65 -18.48
N ALA A 139 -0.10 20.28 -19.65
CA ALA A 139 0.55 21.56 -19.94
C ALA A 139 0.08 22.70 -19.03
N THR A 140 -1.15 22.62 -18.47
CA THR A 140 -1.65 23.58 -17.49
C THR A 140 -1.23 23.28 -16.06
N ALA A 141 -0.88 22.02 -15.76
CA ALA A 141 -0.49 21.58 -14.42
C ALA A 141 0.99 21.83 -14.15
N VAL A 142 1.85 21.78 -15.18
CA VAL A 142 3.31 21.84 -15.04
C VAL A 142 3.90 23.15 -15.54
N LYS A 143 5.11 23.46 -15.10
CA LYS A 143 5.93 24.60 -15.56
C LYS A 143 7.37 24.15 -15.89
N PRO A 144 8.12 24.92 -16.70
CA PRO A 144 9.55 24.66 -16.90
C PRO A 144 10.31 24.51 -15.58
N GLY A 145 11.13 23.47 -15.50
CA GLY A 145 11.86 23.05 -14.30
C GLY A 145 11.15 21.99 -13.44
N ASP A 146 9.87 21.71 -13.69
CA ASP A 146 9.17 20.62 -13.00
C ASP A 146 9.73 19.26 -13.43
N THR A 147 9.66 18.30 -12.51
CA THR A 147 10.20 16.95 -12.71
C THR A 147 9.07 15.95 -12.91
N ILE A 148 9.15 15.18 -14.00
CA ILE A 148 8.20 14.13 -14.35
C ILE A 148 8.92 12.78 -14.29
N PHE A 149 8.31 11.82 -13.63
CA PHE A 149 8.74 10.43 -13.57
C PHE A 149 7.81 9.57 -14.44
N ILE A 150 8.37 8.72 -15.29
CA ILE A 150 7.61 7.74 -16.07
C ILE A 150 8.22 6.36 -15.84
N GLY A 151 7.40 5.40 -15.46
CA GLY A 151 7.85 4.04 -15.23
C GLY A 151 6.68 3.07 -15.11
N GLN A 152 6.96 1.80 -15.38
CA GLN A 152 5.95 0.76 -15.23
C GLN A 152 5.74 0.36 -13.77
N TYR A 153 6.86 0.23 -13.06
CA TYR A 153 6.98 -0.02 -11.63
C TYR A 153 8.30 0.63 -11.17
N LEU A 154 8.37 0.96 -9.87
CA LEU A 154 9.39 1.78 -9.20
C LEU A 154 10.80 1.81 -9.80
N PHE A 155 11.42 3.00 -9.77
CA PHE A 155 12.85 3.22 -9.93
C PHE A 155 13.61 2.75 -8.69
N THR A 156 14.31 1.61 -8.78
CA THR A 156 15.20 1.13 -7.71
C THR A 156 16.58 1.80 -7.72
N GLY A 157 16.78 2.84 -8.55
CA GLY A 157 18.09 3.47 -8.78
C GLY A 157 19.08 2.61 -9.58
N SER A 158 18.70 1.37 -9.92
CA SER A 158 19.50 0.41 -10.69
C SER A 158 18.77 -0.08 -11.95
N GLU A 159 17.58 0.42 -12.23
CA GLU A 159 16.71 -0.08 -13.29
C GLU A 159 16.74 0.82 -14.52
N THR A 160 16.93 0.22 -15.68
CA THR A 160 16.84 0.86 -17.00
C THR A 160 15.40 0.86 -17.51
N THR A 161 14.38 0.85 -16.63
CA THR A 161 12.95 0.66 -16.99
C THR A 161 12.07 1.85 -16.62
N SER A 162 12.68 2.93 -16.11
CA SER A 162 12.00 4.17 -15.73
C SER A 162 12.87 5.38 -16.04
N VAL A 163 12.22 6.50 -16.35
CA VAL A 163 12.84 7.71 -16.86
C VAL A 163 12.42 8.92 -16.04
N TRP A 164 13.40 9.76 -15.74
CA TRP A 164 13.22 11.11 -15.20
C TRP A 164 13.30 12.13 -16.32
N LEU A 165 12.33 13.01 -16.34
CA LEU A 165 12.18 14.09 -17.31
C LEU A 165 12.15 15.42 -16.55
N GLU A 166 12.80 16.44 -17.12
CA GLU A 166 12.62 17.83 -16.67
C GLU A 166 11.89 18.60 -17.76
N VAL A 167 10.81 19.28 -17.38
CA VAL A 167 10.03 20.11 -18.30
C VAL A 167 10.90 21.27 -18.77
N THR A 168 11.12 21.38 -20.08
CA THR A 168 11.91 22.47 -20.68
C THR A 168 11.02 23.61 -21.16
N GLU A 169 9.92 23.28 -21.84
CA GLU A 169 8.98 24.27 -22.36
C GLU A 169 7.60 23.67 -22.64
N LEU A 170 6.60 24.54 -22.78
CA LEU A 170 5.22 24.19 -23.09
C LEU A 170 4.90 24.67 -24.51
N ARG A 171 4.37 23.78 -25.35
CA ARG A 171 4.02 24.07 -26.75
C ARG A 171 2.54 23.74 -27.00
N GLY A 172 1.66 24.71 -26.71
CA GLY A 172 0.23 24.44 -26.71
C GLY A 172 -0.11 23.43 -25.61
N ASP A 173 -0.72 22.31 -25.97
CA ASP A 173 -1.05 21.23 -25.04
C ASP A 173 0.09 20.20 -24.87
N ASP A 174 1.16 20.32 -25.68
CA ASP A 174 2.32 19.44 -25.60
C ASP A 174 3.34 19.95 -24.55
N VAL A 175 3.93 19.01 -23.81
CA VAL A 175 4.98 19.29 -22.81
C VAL A 175 6.30 18.74 -23.31
N VAL A 176 7.25 19.64 -23.58
CA VAL A 176 8.59 19.26 -24.05
C VAL A 176 9.49 19.06 -22.83
N CYS A 177 10.18 17.93 -22.80
CA CYS A 177 11.03 17.54 -21.68
C CYS A 177 12.44 17.13 -22.12
N ALA A 178 13.42 17.44 -21.27
CA ALA A 178 14.77 16.88 -21.35
C ALA A 178 14.87 15.59 -20.53
N ILE A 179 15.43 14.55 -21.13
CA ILE A 179 15.60 13.23 -20.51
C ILE A 179 16.82 13.26 -19.58
N LYS A 180 16.66 12.87 -18.32
CA LYS A 180 17.72 12.92 -17.30
C LYS A 180 18.50 11.63 -17.12
N ASN A 181 17.94 10.51 -17.56
CA ASN A 181 18.62 9.22 -17.55
C ASN A 181 18.17 8.36 -18.73
N SER A 182 19.07 7.50 -19.22
CA SER A 182 18.70 6.53 -20.24
C SER A 182 17.82 5.43 -19.64
N ALA A 183 16.79 5.02 -20.38
CA ALA A 183 15.84 3.99 -19.98
C ALA A 183 15.21 3.31 -21.21
N THR A 184 14.63 2.13 -21.00
CA THR A 184 13.83 1.40 -21.96
C THR A 184 12.46 1.13 -21.36
N LEU A 185 11.46 1.81 -21.88
CA LEU A 185 10.07 1.62 -21.51
C LEU A 185 9.49 0.46 -22.33
N ALA A 186 9.30 -0.71 -21.73
CA ALA A 186 8.79 -1.90 -22.41
C ALA A 186 7.38 -2.25 -21.94
N GLY A 187 6.39 -2.28 -22.84
CA GLY A 187 4.98 -2.59 -22.55
C GLY A 187 4.02 -1.47 -22.95
N SER A 188 2.74 -1.64 -22.63
CA SER A 188 1.66 -0.83 -23.22
C SER A 188 1.22 0.38 -22.40
N LEU A 189 1.45 0.37 -21.10
CA LEU A 189 1.07 1.43 -20.18
C LEU A 189 2.21 1.67 -19.19
N PHE A 190 2.49 2.93 -18.89
CA PHE A 190 3.47 3.34 -17.89
C PHE A 190 2.87 4.43 -17.02
N THR A 191 2.96 4.29 -15.70
CA THR A 191 2.52 5.33 -14.78
C THR A 191 3.40 6.57 -14.94
N LEU A 192 2.74 7.72 -14.99
CA LEU A 192 3.34 9.05 -15.04
C LEU A 192 3.06 9.72 -13.70
N HIS A 193 4.11 10.19 -13.04
CA HIS A 193 4.01 10.93 -11.78
C HIS A 193 4.72 12.27 -11.94
N ILE A 194 4.08 13.35 -11.49
CA ILE A 194 4.67 14.69 -11.56
C ILE A 194 4.97 15.14 -10.14
N SER A 195 6.24 15.46 -9.88
CA SER A 195 6.64 15.77 -8.53
C SER A 195 6.13 17.13 -8.08
N GLN A 196 5.51 17.17 -6.89
CA GLN A 196 5.06 18.41 -6.23
C GLN A 196 4.01 19.23 -7.01
N VAL A 197 3.25 18.59 -7.90
CA VAL A 197 2.23 19.24 -8.71
C VAL A 197 0.84 18.72 -8.36
N HIS A 198 -0.12 19.64 -8.27
CA HIS A 198 -1.53 19.32 -8.10
C HIS A 198 -2.14 18.90 -9.44
N ILE A 199 -2.82 17.75 -9.45
CA ILE A 199 -3.56 17.26 -10.61
C ILE A 199 -5.05 17.39 -10.32
N ASP A 200 -5.73 18.24 -11.09
CA ASP A 200 -7.16 18.52 -10.93
C ASP A 200 -8.01 17.41 -11.58
N LEU A 201 -7.96 16.23 -10.97
CA LEU A 201 -8.82 15.10 -11.28
C LEU A 201 -9.58 14.66 -10.03
N PRO A 202 -10.80 14.12 -10.17
CA PRO A 202 -11.55 13.60 -9.04
C PRO A 202 -10.85 12.36 -8.47
N THR A 203 -10.87 12.24 -7.15
CA THR A 203 -10.21 11.11 -6.44
C THR A 203 -10.87 9.77 -6.75
N LEU A 204 -12.19 9.77 -6.99
CA LEU A 204 -12.91 8.63 -7.58
C LEU A 204 -13.28 8.98 -9.03
N SER A 205 -12.70 8.24 -9.97
CA SER A 205 -13.08 8.32 -11.38
C SER A 205 -14.48 7.74 -11.62
N GLU A 206 -15.07 8.01 -12.78
CA GLU A 206 -16.34 7.37 -13.16
C GLU A 206 -16.19 5.84 -13.28
N ALA A 207 -15.02 5.36 -13.72
CA ALA A 207 -14.71 3.93 -13.75
C ALA A 207 -14.66 3.32 -12.33
N ASP A 208 -14.06 4.02 -11.37
CA ASP A 208 -14.04 3.58 -9.96
C ASP A 208 -15.48 3.51 -9.41
N LYS A 209 -16.30 4.53 -9.65
CA LYS A 209 -17.71 4.55 -9.22
C LYS A 209 -18.52 3.41 -9.82
N GLU A 210 -18.29 3.10 -11.10
CA GLU A 210 -18.94 1.99 -11.79
C GLU A 210 -18.55 0.65 -11.17
N VAL A 211 -17.25 0.43 -10.95
CA VAL A 211 -16.71 -0.79 -10.32
C VAL A 211 -17.26 -0.97 -8.90
N ILE A 212 -17.24 0.08 -8.09
CA ILE A 212 -17.79 0.05 -6.72
C ILE A 212 -19.28 -0.30 -6.75
N SER A 213 -20.05 0.32 -7.65
CA SER A 213 -21.50 0.10 -7.75
C SER A 213 -21.87 -1.29 -8.26
N LYS A 214 -21.17 -1.81 -9.27
CA LYS A 214 -21.51 -3.08 -9.93
C LYS A 214 -20.87 -4.29 -9.28
N TRP A 215 -19.60 -4.16 -8.88
CA TRP A 215 -18.82 -5.25 -8.32
C TRP A 215 -18.72 -5.14 -6.78
N GLY A 216 -18.43 -3.94 -6.26
CA GLY A 216 -18.29 -3.70 -4.83
C GLY A 216 -19.56 -4.04 -4.04
N VAL A 217 -20.71 -3.47 -4.44
CA VAL A 217 -22.02 -3.70 -3.76
C VAL A 217 -22.41 -5.17 -3.80
N LYS A 218 -22.33 -5.80 -4.98
CA LYS A 218 -22.70 -7.21 -5.18
C LYS A 218 -21.90 -8.15 -4.26
N ASN A 219 -20.64 -7.82 -4.01
CA ASN A 219 -19.71 -8.68 -3.29
C ASN A 219 -19.49 -8.27 -1.83
N ASN A 220 -20.14 -7.19 -1.36
CA ASN A 220 -20.06 -6.68 0.00
C ASN A 220 -18.61 -6.53 0.49
N ILE A 221 -17.83 -5.70 -0.19
CA ILE A 221 -16.41 -5.48 0.10
C ILE A 221 -16.19 -4.97 1.54
N ASP A 222 -15.15 -5.47 2.20
CA ASP A 222 -14.82 -5.09 3.57
C ASP A 222 -14.07 -3.75 3.60
N PHE A 223 -13.16 -3.56 2.64
CA PHE A 223 -12.27 -2.40 2.56
C PHE A 223 -12.32 -1.73 1.19
N LEU A 224 -12.37 -0.40 1.19
CA LEU A 224 -12.06 0.44 0.03
C LEU A 224 -10.68 1.07 0.25
N SER A 225 -9.72 0.73 -0.60
CA SER A 225 -8.41 1.36 -0.64
C SER A 225 -8.46 2.52 -1.64
N LEU A 226 -8.41 3.76 -1.11
CA LEU A 226 -8.65 5.00 -1.84
C LEU A 226 -7.32 5.61 -2.32
N SER A 227 -7.02 5.41 -3.59
CA SER A 227 -5.81 5.90 -4.26
C SER A 227 -5.74 7.42 -4.33
N TYR A 228 -4.53 7.98 -4.23
CA TYR A 228 -4.21 9.41 -4.32
C TYR A 228 -5.09 10.29 -3.43
N THR A 229 -5.31 9.89 -2.18
CA THR A 229 -6.07 10.72 -1.22
C THR A 229 -5.26 11.99 -0.89
N ARG A 230 -5.83 13.17 -1.16
CA ARG A 230 -5.12 14.46 -1.01
C ARG A 230 -5.60 15.26 0.20
N HIS A 231 -6.89 15.15 0.54
CA HIS A 231 -7.55 15.94 1.59
C HIS A 231 -8.58 15.09 2.33
N ALA A 232 -9.01 15.55 3.51
CA ALA A 232 -10.09 14.92 4.27
C ALA A 232 -11.40 14.78 3.47
N GLU A 233 -11.67 15.73 2.58
CA GLU A 233 -12.89 15.75 1.77
C GLU A 233 -12.97 14.59 0.78
N ASP A 234 -11.84 14.10 0.28
CA ASP A 234 -11.79 12.92 -0.59
C ASP A 234 -12.38 11.69 0.10
N VAL A 235 -12.04 11.52 1.39
CA VAL A 235 -12.55 10.44 2.23
C VAL A 235 -14.04 10.64 2.52
N ARG A 236 -14.47 11.87 2.81
CA ARG A 236 -15.89 12.17 3.05
C ARG A 236 -16.74 11.92 1.82
N HIS A 237 -16.30 12.36 0.64
CA HIS A 237 -16.96 12.08 -0.63
C HIS A 237 -17.05 10.58 -0.93
N ALA A 238 -15.96 9.83 -0.71
CA ALA A 238 -15.98 8.37 -0.86
C ALA A 238 -16.98 7.71 0.12
N ARG A 239 -17.00 8.15 1.39
CA ARG A 239 -17.94 7.67 2.41
C ARG A 239 -19.39 8.00 2.05
N GLU A 240 -19.66 9.21 1.58
CA GLU A 240 -20.98 9.63 1.12
C GLU A 240 -21.43 8.78 -0.08
N PHE A 241 -20.54 8.53 -1.03
CA PHE A 241 -20.82 7.68 -2.18
C PHE A 241 -21.15 6.24 -1.75
N LEU A 242 -20.34 5.63 -0.89
CA LEU A 242 -20.59 4.27 -0.37
C LEU A 242 -21.90 4.18 0.43
N SER A 243 -22.22 5.18 1.26
CA SER A 243 -23.44 5.18 2.06
C SER A 243 -24.73 5.29 1.24
N LYS A 244 -24.67 5.82 0.02
CA LYS A 244 -25.78 5.82 -0.95
C LYS A 244 -25.93 4.48 -1.68
N LEU A 245 -24.94 3.59 -1.58
CA LEU A 245 -24.86 2.35 -2.35
C LEU A 245 -25.07 1.10 -1.48
N GLY A 246 -26.33 0.67 -1.38
CA GLY A 246 -26.69 -0.62 -0.77
C GLY A 246 -26.17 -0.78 0.66
N ASP A 247 -25.66 -1.97 0.98
CA ASP A 247 -25.16 -2.34 2.32
C ASP A 247 -23.68 -1.97 2.57
N LEU A 248 -23.05 -1.17 1.70
CA LEU A 248 -21.63 -0.80 1.84
C LEU A 248 -21.35 0.27 2.92
N HIS A 249 -22.35 0.67 3.71
CA HIS A 249 -22.16 1.66 4.79
C HIS A 249 -21.15 1.19 5.85
N GLN A 250 -20.89 -0.11 5.98
CA GLN A 250 -19.90 -0.66 6.92
C GLN A 250 -18.50 -0.83 6.31
N THR A 251 -18.34 -0.68 5.00
CA THR A 251 -17.04 -0.77 4.32
C THR A 251 -16.10 0.29 4.88
N GLN A 252 -14.92 -0.13 5.33
CA GLN A 252 -13.92 0.80 5.89
C GLN A 252 -13.07 1.40 4.77
N ILE A 253 -12.77 2.69 4.87
CA ILE A 253 -11.98 3.42 3.87
C ILE A 253 -10.53 3.55 4.34
N PHE A 254 -9.62 2.97 3.58
CA PHE A 254 -8.17 3.09 3.78
C PHE A 254 -7.63 4.13 2.81
N ALA A 255 -7.22 5.29 3.31
CA ALA A 255 -6.65 6.35 2.49
C ALA A 255 -5.19 6.04 2.14
N LYS A 256 -4.84 6.10 0.85
CA LYS A 256 -3.46 5.95 0.37
C LYS A 256 -2.78 7.32 0.32
N ILE A 257 -1.68 7.46 1.07
CA ILE A 257 -0.85 8.67 1.07
C ILE A 257 0.26 8.52 0.03
N GLU A 258 0.09 9.18 -1.10
CA GLU A 258 0.86 8.94 -2.34
C GLU A 258 1.55 10.16 -2.92
N ASN A 259 1.20 11.35 -2.45
CA ASN A 259 1.74 12.62 -2.94
C ASN A 259 1.94 13.64 -1.81
N ILE A 260 2.55 14.77 -2.14
CA ILE A 260 2.79 15.86 -1.19
C ILE A 260 1.51 16.41 -0.55
N GLU A 261 0.41 16.50 -1.29
CA GLU A 261 -0.86 17.02 -0.74
C GLU A 261 -1.38 16.10 0.37
N GLY A 262 -1.44 14.79 0.12
CA GLY A 262 -1.83 13.80 1.12
C GLY A 262 -0.90 13.80 2.33
N LEU A 263 0.40 14.05 2.13
CA LEU A 263 1.35 14.21 3.24
C LEU A 263 1.11 15.51 4.04
N THR A 264 0.80 16.61 3.35
CA THR A 264 0.56 17.94 3.95
C THR A 264 -0.72 17.93 4.79
N HIS A 265 -1.76 17.26 4.30
CA HIS A 265 -3.07 17.13 4.94
C HIS A 265 -3.20 15.80 5.72
N PHE A 266 -2.10 15.15 6.06
CA PHE A 266 -2.12 13.83 6.67
C PHE A 266 -3.02 13.74 7.92
N ASP A 267 -2.97 14.76 8.79
CA ASP A 267 -3.70 14.75 10.07
C ASP A 267 -5.22 14.81 9.88
N GLU A 268 -5.71 15.59 8.91
CA GLU A 268 -7.13 15.67 8.60
C GLU A 268 -7.64 14.42 7.87
N ILE A 269 -6.82 13.86 6.97
CA ILE A 269 -7.12 12.58 6.30
C ILE A 269 -7.19 11.46 7.34
N LEU A 270 -6.22 11.40 8.25
CA LEU A 270 -6.21 10.42 9.33
C LEU A 270 -7.45 10.55 10.23
N GLN A 271 -7.98 11.75 10.45
CA GLN A 271 -9.22 11.92 11.21
C GLN A 271 -10.45 11.30 10.53
N GLU A 272 -10.56 11.41 9.20
CA GLU A 272 -11.72 10.93 8.44
C GLU A 272 -11.60 9.47 7.97
N ALA A 273 -10.39 9.00 7.66
CA ALA A 273 -10.16 7.64 7.16
C ALA A 273 -10.28 6.59 8.27
N ASP A 274 -10.63 5.35 7.93
CA ASP A 274 -10.72 4.27 8.90
C ASP A 274 -9.35 3.59 9.11
N GLY A 275 -8.44 3.74 8.14
CA GLY A 275 -7.03 3.34 8.21
C GLY A 275 -6.20 4.06 7.16
N ILE A 276 -4.88 3.91 7.21
CA ILE A 276 -3.95 4.55 6.28
C ILE A 276 -3.06 3.51 5.60
N ILE A 277 -2.91 3.63 4.28
CA ILE A 277 -1.90 2.90 3.51
C ILE A 277 -0.76 3.87 3.16
N LEU A 278 0.44 3.55 3.63
CA LEU A 278 1.65 4.33 3.42
C LEU A 278 2.31 3.88 2.13
N SER A 279 1.93 4.49 1.00
CA SER A 279 2.42 4.17 -0.34
C SER A 279 3.82 4.74 -0.60
N ARG A 280 4.84 4.09 -0.03
CA ARG A 280 6.26 4.50 -0.12
C ARG A 280 6.81 4.55 -1.55
N GLY A 281 6.21 3.80 -2.48
CA GLY A 281 6.60 3.83 -3.89
C GLY A 281 6.31 5.18 -4.53
N ASN A 282 5.04 5.58 -4.56
CA ASN A 282 4.60 6.83 -5.19
C ASN A 282 5.12 8.05 -4.41
N LEU A 283 4.95 8.06 -3.08
CA LEU A 283 5.42 9.18 -2.26
C LEU A 283 6.96 9.29 -2.24
N GLY A 284 7.67 8.18 -2.48
CA GLY A 284 9.13 8.19 -2.61
C GLY A 284 9.64 8.93 -3.85
N ILE A 285 8.77 9.20 -4.84
CA ILE A 285 9.09 10.05 -5.99
C ILE A 285 9.09 11.53 -5.57
N ASP A 286 8.16 11.91 -4.68
CA ASP A 286 8.03 13.28 -4.17
C ASP A 286 9.02 13.63 -3.05
N LEU A 287 9.42 12.63 -2.27
CA LEU A 287 10.31 12.81 -1.12
C LEU A 287 11.77 12.54 -1.50
N PRO A 288 12.72 13.35 -0.99
CA PRO A 288 14.12 12.96 -1.00
C PRO A 288 14.29 11.56 -0.36
N PRO A 289 15.12 10.66 -0.93
CA PRO A 289 15.26 9.29 -0.44
C PRO A 289 15.59 9.20 1.05
N GLU A 290 16.42 10.10 1.55
CA GLU A 290 16.82 10.20 2.95
C GLU A 290 15.70 10.66 3.89
N LYS A 291 14.55 11.13 3.38
CA LYS A 291 13.41 11.56 4.19
C LYS A 291 12.26 10.55 4.20
N VAL A 292 12.26 9.54 3.33
CA VAL A 292 11.18 8.55 3.24
C VAL A 292 10.95 7.84 4.58
N PHE A 293 12.01 7.48 5.29
CA PHE A 293 11.90 6.81 6.59
C PHE A 293 11.27 7.70 7.68
N LEU A 294 11.45 9.02 7.61
CA LEU A 294 10.86 9.96 8.56
C LEU A 294 9.34 9.99 8.41
N PHE A 295 8.85 10.01 7.16
CA PHE A 295 7.43 9.92 6.88
C PHE A 295 6.83 8.65 7.48
N GLN A 296 7.41 7.48 7.18
CA GLN A 296 6.89 6.21 7.69
C GLN A 296 6.79 6.20 9.22
N LYS A 297 7.87 6.56 9.92
CA LYS A 297 7.89 6.56 11.39
C LYS A 297 6.86 7.52 11.98
N ALA A 298 6.74 8.73 11.42
CA ALA A 298 5.79 9.72 11.90
C ALA A 298 4.34 9.31 11.64
N ALA A 299 4.05 8.82 10.43
CA ALA A 299 2.70 8.42 10.02
C ALA A 299 2.21 7.19 10.80
N VAL A 300 3.04 6.14 10.94
CA VAL A 300 2.70 4.97 11.75
C VAL A 300 2.45 5.37 13.20
N TYR A 301 3.34 6.20 13.79
CA TYR A 301 3.13 6.69 15.16
C TYR A 301 1.79 7.42 15.32
N LYS A 302 1.43 8.32 14.39
CA LYS A 302 0.16 9.04 14.43
C LYS A 302 -1.05 8.10 14.31
N CYS A 303 -1.02 7.15 13.38
CA CYS A 303 -2.08 6.14 13.22
C CYS A 303 -2.29 5.35 14.52
N ASN A 304 -1.20 4.87 15.10
CA ASN A 304 -1.18 4.09 16.33
C ASN A 304 -1.74 4.85 17.52
N MET A 305 -1.37 6.13 17.66
CA MET A 305 -1.88 6.99 18.73
C MET A 305 -3.36 7.34 18.56
N CYS A 306 -3.87 7.34 17.33
CA CYS A 306 -5.29 7.51 17.03
C CYS A 306 -6.09 6.18 17.04
N GLY A 307 -5.44 5.04 17.24
CA GLY A 307 -6.09 3.72 17.19
C GLY A 307 -6.63 3.35 15.81
N LYS A 308 -5.98 3.83 14.73
CA LYS A 308 -6.36 3.53 13.35
C LYS A 308 -5.28 2.68 12.67
N PRO A 309 -5.64 1.65 11.87
CA PRO A 309 -4.66 0.76 11.28
C PRO A 309 -3.70 1.45 10.31
N ALA A 310 -2.41 1.17 10.44
CA ALA A 310 -1.37 1.59 9.50
C ALA A 310 -0.87 0.40 8.65
N VAL A 311 -0.95 0.55 7.34
CA VAL A 311 -0.52 -0.47 6.37
C VAL A 311 0.70 0.04 5.61
N VAL A 312 1.79 -0.72 5.61
CA VAL A 312 3.03 -0.39 4.88
C VAL A 312 3.15 -1.27 3.63
N THR A 313 3.46 -0.67 2.49
CA THR A 313 3.66 -1.37 1.21
C THR A 313 5.10 -1.29 0.71
N ARG A 314 5.43 -2.06 -0.34
CA ARG A 314 6.71 -2.03 -1.08
C ARG A 314 7.92 -2.41 -0.22
N VAL A 315 7.86 -3.58 0.43
CA VAL A 315 8.88 -4.03 1.39
C VAL A 315 9.80 -5.13 0.87
N VAL A 316 9.39 -5.91 -0.15
CA VAL A 316 10.12 -7.11 -0.65
C VAL A 316 10.06 -7.25 -2.16
N ASP A 317 10.17 -6.14 -2.88
CA ASP A 317 9.97 -6.07 -4.34
C ASP A 317 10.77 -7.09 -5.14
N SER A 318 12.02 -7.38 -4.73
CA SER A 318 12.88 -8.35 -5.38
C SER A 318 12.29 -9.76 -5.41
N MET A 319 11.35 -10.07 -4.50
CA MET A 319 10.67 -11.36 -4.44
C MET A 319 9.64 -11.56 -5.56
N THR A 320 9.41 -10.56 -6.42
CA THR A 320 8.67 -10.75 -7.67
C THR A 320 9.33 -11.82 -8.53
N ASP A 321 10.67 -11.77 -8.67
CA ASP A 321 11.45 -12.68 -9.51
C ASP A 321 12.37 -13.61 -8.72
N ASN A 322 12.57 -13.35 -7.42
CA ASN A 322 13.49 -14.10 -6.58
C ASN A 322 12.78 -14.83 -5.44
N LEU A 323 13.26 -16.03 -5.10
CA LEU A 323 12.70 -16.82 -4.01
C LEU A 323 13.01 -16.27 -2.61
N ARG A 324 13.96 -15.32 -2.50
CA ARG A 324 14.41 -14.74 -1.24
C ARG A 324 14.53 -13.22 -1.38
N PRO A 325 14.15 -12.46 -0.34
CA PRO A 325 14.37 -11.02 -0.33
C PRO A 325 15.86 -10.74 -0.11
N THR A 326 16.25 -9.51 -0.44
CA THR A 326 17.54 -8.94 -0.05
C THR A 326 17.62 -8.75 1.47
N ARG A 327 18.83 -8.52 1.98
CA ARG A 327 19.03 -8.21 3.41
C ARG A 327 18.34 -6.91 3.80
N ALA A 328 18.38 -5.91 2.91
CA ALA A 328 17.75 -4.60 3.15
C ALA A 328 16.23 -4.74 3.25
N GLU A 329 15.59 -5.45 2.33
CA GLU A 329 14.15 -5.73 2.35
C GLU A 329 13.73 -6.52 3.59
N ALA A 330 14.49 -7.55 3.98
CA ALA A 330 14.20 -8.29 5.21
C ALA A 330 14.26 -7.39 6.46
N THR A 331 15.23 -6.48 6.54
CA THR A 331 15.30 -5.50 7.62
C THR A 331 14.22 -4.41 7.51
N ASP A 332 13.76 -4.08 6.32
CA ASP A 332 12.70 -3.11 6.10
C ASP A 332 11.35 -3.62 6.62
N VAL A 333 10.99 -4.88 6.30
CA VAL A 333 9.82 -5.56 6.88
C VAL A 333 9.90 -5.56 8.41
N ALA A 334 11.05 -5.97 8.97
CA ALA A 334 11.21 -6.03 10.43
C ALA A 334 11.05 -4.63 11.07
N ASN A 335 11.63 -3.59 10.47
CA ASN A 335 11.53 -2.23 11.00
C ASN A 335 10.11 -1.65 10.86
N ALA A 336 9.36 -1.97 9.81
CA ALA A 336 7.94 -1.58 9.71
C ALA A 336 7.12 -2.15 10.88
N VAL A 337 7.34 -3.41 11.22
CA VAL A 337 6.71 -4.06 12.39
C VAL A 337 7.15 -3.40 13.70
N LEU A 338 8.44 -3.09 13.85
CA LEU A 338 8.96 -2.43 15.06
C LEU A 338 8.52 -0.97 15.21
N ASP A 339 8.23 -0.30 14.09
CA ASP A 339 7.58 1.01 14.08
C ASP A 339 6.11 0.92 14.52
N GLY A 340 5.52 -0.28 14.44
CA GLY A 340 4.18 -0.59 14.90
C GLY A 340 3.15 -0.63 13.79
N SER A 341 3.51 -1.01 12.56
CA SER A 341 2.54 -1.21 11.47
C SER A 341 1.59 -2.38 11.77
N ASP A 342 0.29 -2.21 11.51
CA ASP A 342 -0.72 -3.25 11.68
C ASP A 342 -0.69 -4.29 10.55
N ALA A 343 -0.30 -3.86 9.34
CA ALA A 343 -0.23 -4.75 8.19
C ALA A 343 0.88 -4.41 7.20
N ILE A 344 1.34 -5.44 6.51
CA ILE A 344 2.21 -5.35 5.35
C ILE A 344 1.41 -5.68 4.09
N LEU A 345 1.45 -4.80 3.10
CA LEU A 345 0.79 -4.98 1.81
C LEU A 345 1.80 -5.42 0.75
N LEU A 346 1.53 -6.60 0.18
CA LEU A 346 2.26 -7.19 -0.93
C LEU A 346 1.49 -6.92 -2.23
N GLY A 347 2.14 -6.21 -3.15
CA GLY A 347 1.57 -5.76 -4.40
C GLY A 347 2.00 -6.68 -5.54
N ALA A 348 3.02 -6.24 -6.29
CA ALA A 348 3.54 -6.96 -7.45
C ALA A 348 4.00 -8.39 -7.12
N GLU A 349 4.55 -8.58 -5.93
CA GLU A 349 5.15 -9.83 -5.45
C GLU A 349 4.12 -10.97 -5.37
N THR A 350 2.85 -10.64 -5.08
CA THR A 350 1.76 -11.61 -5.05
C THR A 350 0.82 -11.50 -6.26
N LEU A 351 0.75 -10.33 -6.92
CA LEU A 351 -0.08 -10.12 -8.11
C LEU A 351 0.47 -10.93 -9.30
N ARG A 352 1.75 -10.71 -9.63
CA ARG A 352 2.42 -11.26 -10.83
C ARG A 352 3.73 -11.96 -10.53
N GLY A 353 4.21 -11.91 -9.29
CA GLY A 353 5.44 -12.56 -8.88
C GLY A 353 5.40 -14.08 -9.08
N LEU A 354 6.58 -14.66 -9.24
CA LEU A 354 6.77 -16.10 -9.47
C LEU A 354 6.52 -16.94 -8.20
N TYR A 355 6.60 -16.31 -7.03
CA TYR A 355 6.63 -16.99 -5.72
C TYR A 355 5.64 -16.41 -4.68
N PRO A 356 4.34 -16.26 -5.00
CA PRO A 356 3.39 -15.55 -4.15
C PRO A 356 3.24 -16.18 -2.75
N VAL A 357 3.26 -17.52 -2.66
CA VAL A 357 3.11 -18.26 -1.40
C VAL A 357 4.35 -18.09 -0.52
N GLU A 358 5.53 -18.20 -1.12
CA GLU A 358 6.81 -18.06 -0.44
C GLU A 358 7.05 -16.63 0.04
N THR A 359 6.63 -15.63 -0.72
CA THR A 359 6.66 -14.22 -0.30
C THR A 359 5.83 -14.02 0.97
N ILE A 360 4.57 -14.46 0.97
CA ILE A 360 3.69 -14.36 2.16
C ILE A 360 4.30 -15.12 3.34
N SER A 361 4.80 -16.33 3.12
CA SER A 361 5.43 -17.13 4.17
C SER A 361 6.68 -16.47 4.74
N THR A 362 7.52 -15.86 3.90
CA THR A 362 8.77 -15.23 4.29
C THR A 362 8.51 -13.95 5.07
N VAL A 363 7.62 -13.09 4.56
CA VAL A 363 7.19 -11.86 5.25
C VAL A 363 6.57 -12.19 6.61
N GLY A 364 5.67 -13.17 6.66
CA GLY A 364 5.05 -13.60 7.92
C GLY A 364 6.06 -14.12 8.96
N LYS A 365 7.11 -14.82 8.52
CA LYS A 365 8.21 -15.23 9.42
C LYS A 365 9.01 -14.04 9.92
N ILE A 366 9.31 -13.06 9.07
CA ILE A 366 10.02 -11.84 9.49
C ILE A 366 9.18 -11.07 10.51
N CYS A 367 7.87 -10.91 10.27
CA CYS A 367 6.96 -10.27 11.23
C CYS A 367 6.98 -11.00 12.58
N ALA A 368 6.87 -12.33 12.57
CA ALA A 368 6.90 -13.13 13.79
C ALA A 368 8.23 -13.01 14.57
N GLU A 369 9.37 -12.86 13.90
CA GLU A 369 10.65 -12.62 14.57
C GLU A 369 10.77 -11.19 15.12
N ALA A 370 10.32 -10.18 14.37
CA ALA A 370 10.31 -8.79 14.82
C ALA A 370 9.41 -8.58 16.05
N GLU A 371 8.25 -9.22 16.09
CA GLU A 371 7.31 -9.15 17.21
C GLU A 371 7.90 -9.67 18.53
N LYS A 372 8.88 -10.58 18.50
CA LYS A 372 9.54 -11.11 19.71
C LYS A 372 10.35 -10.06 20.46
N VAL A 373 10.85 -9.04 19.76
CA VAL A 373 11.71 -7.99 20.34
C VAL A 373 10.97 -6.66 20.51
N PHE A 374 9.66 -6.64 20.22
CA PHE A 374 8.82 -5.46 20.42
C PHE A 374 8.50 -5.26 21.91
N ASN A 375 8.81 -4.07 22.44
CA ASN A 375 8.56 -3.75 23.85
C ASN A 375 7.09 -3.37 24.11
N GLN A 376 6.25 -4.38 24.30
CA GLN A 376 4.81 -4.20 24.56
C GLN A 376 4.54 -3.38 25.83
N ASP A 377 5.31 -3.57 26.91
CA ASP A 377 5.11 -2.89 28.19
C ASP A 377 5.37 -1.39 28.10
N LEU A 378 6.46 -1.00 27.46
CA LEU A 378 6.80 0.41 27.22
C LEU A 378 5.80 1.04 26.26
N TYR A 379 5.43 0.30 25.21
CA TYR A 379 4.47 0.78 24.23
C TYR A 379 3.11 1.07 24.88
N PHE A 380 2.57 0.12 25.66
CA PHE A 380 1.35 0.30 26.43
C PHE A 380 1.40 1.53 27.36
N LYS A 381 2.49 1.70 28.11
CA LYS A 381 2.68 2.87 28.99
C LYS A 381 2.68 4.20 28.21
N LYS A 382 3.30 4.23 27.03
CA LYS A 382 3.33 5.42 26.16
C LYS A 382 1.93 5.75 25.64
N THR A 383 1.20 4.76 25.14
CA THR A 383 -0.15 4.95 24.60
C THR A 383 -1.12 5.44 25.68
N VAL A 384 -1.13 4.81 26.86
CA VAL A 384 -1.96 5.24 28.00
C VAL A 384 -1.64 6.68 28.40
N LYS A 385 -0.36 7.07 28.42
CA LYS A 385 0.05 8.43 28.70
C LYS A 385 -0.39 9.43 27.63
N TYR A 386 -0.36 9.03 26.36
CA TYR A 386 -0.77 9.88 25.23
C TYR A 386 -2.27 10.16 25.26
N VAL A 387 -3.10 9.11 25.43
CA VAL A 387 -4.57 9.24 25.50
C VAL A 387 -4.98 10.13 26.68
N GLY A 388 -4.28 10.02 27.81
CA GLY A 388 -4.51 10.86 28.98
C GLY A 388 -5.79 10.50 29.75
N GLU A 389 -6.14 11.33 30.74
CA GLU A 389 -7.30 11.14 31.61
C GLU A 389 -8.19 12.40 31.60
N PRO A 390 -9.53 12.27 31.62
CA PRO A 390 -10.29 11.02 31.65
C PRO A 390 -10.40 10.34 30.27
N MET A 391 -10.33 9.00 30.26
CA MET A 391 -10.57 8.18 29.06
C MET A 391 -12.07 7.93 28.84
N THR A 392 -12.46 7.51 27.63
CA THR A 392 -13.82 6.99 27.42
C THR A 392 -14.02 5.67 28.17
N HIS A 393 -15.27 5.29 28.46
CA HIS A 393 -15.56 4.03 29.15
C HIS A 393 -15.00 2.80 28.41
N LEU A 394 -15.12 2.77 27.09
CA LEU A 394 -14.61 1.65 26.27
C LEU A 394 -13.08 1.55 26.35
N GLU A 395 -12.37 2.67 26.18
CA GLU A 395 -10.89 2.69 26.28
C GLU A 395 -10.42 2.34 27.69
N SER A 396 -11.13 2.79 28.73
CA SER A 396 -10.81 2.45 30.12
C SER A 396 -10.92 0.95 30.39
N ILE A 397 -11.93 0.26 29.81
CA ILE A 397 -12.09 -1.19 29.94
C ILE A 397 -11.02 -1.91 29.12
N ALA A 398 -10.79 -1.50 27.87
CA ALA A 398 -9.81 -2.11 26.98
C ALA A 398 -8.38 -2.02 27.55
N SER A 399 -7.97 -0.83 27.99
CA SER A 399 -6.66 -0.62 28.62
C SER A 399 -6.49 -1.42 29.91
N SER A 400 -7.56 -1.58 30.70
CA SER A 400 -7.54 -2.42 31.90
C SER A 400 -7.37 -3.91 31.58
N ALA A 401 -8.04 -4.40 30.52
CA ALA A 401 -7.88 -5.77 30.04
C ALA A 401 -6.45 -6.05 29.57
N VAL A 402 -5.86 -5.15 28.78
CA VAL A 402 -4.45 -5.25 28.35
C VAL A 402 -3.51 -5.24 29.56
N ARG A 403 -3.70 -4.32 30.51
CA ARG A 403 -2.89 -4.26 31.74
C ARG A 403 -2.98 -5.54 32.56
N ALA A 404 -4.18 -6.13 32.68
CA ALA A 404 -4.37 -7.40 33.38
C ALA A 404 -3.65 -8.54 32.65
N ALA A 405 -3.80 -8.62 31.33
CA ALA A 405 -3.17 -9.64 30.50
C ALA A 405 -1.64 -9.63 30.60
N ILE A 406 -1.02 -8.44 30.55
CA ILE A 406 0.43 -8.26 30.74
C ILE A 406 0.87 -8.80 32.11
N LYS A 407 0.18 -8.39 33.19
CA LYS A 407 0.55 -8.77 34.57
C LYS A 407 0.51 -10.27 34.82
N VAL A 408 -0.49 -10.96 34.28
CA VAL A 408 -0.68 -12.40 34.49
C VAL A 408 -0.06 -13.25 33.39
N LYS A 409 0.58 -12.62 32.39
CA LYS A 409 1.08 -13.25 31.16
C LYS A 409 0.00 -14.12 30.49
N ALA A 410 -1.20 -13.56 30.34
CA ALA A 410 -2.32 -14.25 29.72
C ALA A 410 -1.97 -14.62 28.27
N SER A 411 -2.38 -15.81 27.84
CA SER A 411 -2.13 -16.28 26.47
C SER A 411 -3.03 -15.60 25.43
N VAL A 412 -4.25 -15.19 25.82
CA VAL A 412 -5.27 -14.62 24.93
C VAL A 412 -6.16 -13.63 25.69
N ILE A 413 -6.63 -12.59 25.00
CA ILE A 413 -7.75 -11.74 25.43
C ILE A 413 -8.95 -12.08 24.53
N ILE A 414 -10.09 -12.41 25.12
CA ILE A 414 -11.33 -12.71 24.38
C ILE A 414 -12.22 -11.48 24.41
N CYS A 415 -12.46 -10.87 23.25
CA CYS A 415 -13.35 -9.72 23.09
C CYS A 415 -14.64 -10.14 22.39
N PHE A 416 -15.78 -9.97 23.07
CA PHE A 416 -17.10 -10.12 22.45
C PHE A 416 -17.53 -8.77 21.88
N THR A 417 -17.68 -8.69 20.57
CA THR A 417 -18.02 -7.45 19.86
C THR A 417 -18.95 -7.75 18.68
N SER A 418 -19.92 -6.86 18.44
CA SER A 418 -20.82 -6.94 17.27
C SER A 418 -20.40 -6.00 16.14
N SER A 419 -19.82 -4.85 16.48
CA SER A 419 -19.38 -3.83 15.52
C SER A 419 -17.87 -3.83 15.25
N GLY A 420 -17.11 -4.69 15.93
CA GLY A 420 -15.65 -4.64 15.90
C GLY A 420 -15.06 -3.68 16.92
N ARG A 421 -15.60 -2.46 17.10
CA ARG A 421 -15.02 -1.34 17.90
C ARG A 421 -14.41 -1.65 19.28
N ALA A 422 -14.89 -2.67 19.99
CA ALA A 422 -14.32 -3.06 21.30
C ALA A 422 -13.05 -3.92 21.20
N ALA A 423 -12.87 -4.64 20.08
CA ALA A 423 -11.66 -5.38 19.73
C ALA A 423 -10.71 -4.42 19.02
#